data_AF-A0A419RS99-F1
#
_entry.id   AF-A0A419RS99-F1
#
_cell.length_a   1.000
_cell.length_b   1.000
_cell.length_c   1.000
_cell.angle_alpha   90.00
_cell.angle_beta   90.00
_cell.angle_gamma   90.00
#
_symmetry.space_group_name_H-M   'P 1'
#
loop_
_entity.id
_entity.type
_entity.pdbx_description
1 polymer ?
#
loop_
_entity_poly.entity_id
_entity_poly.type
_entity_poly.pdbx_seq_one_letter_code
_entity_poly.pdbx_strand_id
1 'polypeptide(L)'
;MRRSAVVLAVRGKAITMKRMLYLPLLALAACGAGEGPNRPLAEDRDYATQLTAPAPDYAAIIANADMIEPYEAFRDPSAEPPADAKRIGEVWLARLQERDVVDGYGLSGKADDAPIGGFDIRVTADDFDAWVAENGWDVPPHLRWSFMAPLRAPRVSDAAQSSIRVWPASEQRTGLKLQAADYGRVFLRDGCFFVDHQGTEKLAWLHAETGLDVDEEGYYVLVNRISGQVSGRLGERMVWAAPNAITSGGPDLDKFRAACGDGPTHGVGNPDSTARMDTMYPPQRAPDSAPPPGLE
;
A
#
# COMPACT_ATOMS: atom_id res chain seq x y z
N MET A 1 6.93 46.85 -43.98
CA MET A 1 8.30 47.40 -43.91
C MET A 1 9.21 46.38 -43.24
N ARG A 2 10.34 46.02 -43.88
CA ARG A 2 11.57 45.32 -43.39
C ARG A 2 11.35 43.98 -42.64
N ARG A 3 11.44 42.80 -43.26
CA ARG A 3 12.62 42.02 -43.72
C ARG A 3 13.83 42.03 -42.77
N SER A 4 14.17 40.84 -42.21
CA SER A 4 15.55 40.33 -42.19
C SER A 4 15.54 38.81 -42.01
N ALA A 5 16.12 38.14 -43.01
CA ALA A 5 16.50 36.74 -43.03
C ALA A 5 18.01 36.67 -42.76
N VAL A 6 18.48 35.60 -42.13
CA VAL A 6 19.89 35.22 -42.16
C VAL A 6 19.97 33.79 -42.69
N VAL A 7 20.54 33.69 -43.89
CA VAL A 7 21.04 32.47 -44.52
C VAL A 7 22.56 32.55 -44.39
N LEU A 8 23.22 31.49 -43.94
CA LEU A 8 24.52 31.10 -44.50
C LEU A 8 24.73 29.59 -44.38
N ALA A 9 24.83 28.95 -45.54
CA ALA A 9 25.26 27.57 -45.72
C ALA A 9 26.80 27.48 -45.78
N VAL A 10 27.35 26.25 -45.76
CA VAL A 10 28.13 25.66 -46.88
C VAL A 10 29.10 24.54 -46.40
N ARG A 11 28.95 23.35 -47.03
CA ARG A 11 29.91 22.25 -47.37
C ARG A 11 30.75 21.61 -46.26
N GLY A 12 30.91 20.30 -46.15
CA GLY A 12 30.74 19.19 -47.10
C GLY A 12 32.06 18.41 -47.23
N LYS A 13 32.05 17.09 -47.04
CA LYS A 13 32.89 16.11 -47.77
C LYS A 13 32.56 14.68 -47.33
N ALA A 14 32.03 13.92 -48.28
CA ALA A 14 32.02 12.46 -48.25
C ALA A 14 33.44 11.95 -48.57
N ILE A 15 33.88 10.90 -47.88
CA ILE A 15 35.07 10.12 -48.27
C ILE A 15 34.69 8.65 -48.44
N THR A 16 35.09 8.19 -49.61
CA THR A 16 34.84 6.93 -50.28
C THR A 16 35.64 5.77 -49.67
N MET A 17 34.93 4.70 -49.31
CA MET A 17 35.13 3.29 -49.71
C MET A 17 36.55 2.83 -50.08
N LYS A 18 37.11 1.89 -49.29
CA LYS A 18 38.10 0.90 -49.78
C LYS A 18 37.73 -0.50 -49.28
N ARG A 19 37.46 -1.36 -50.27
CA ARG A 19 37.33 -2.83 -50.17
C ARG A 19 38.73 -3.47 -50.09
N MET A 20 38.85 -4.53 -49.29
CA MET A 20 39.74 -5.70 -49.47
C MET A 20 39.09 -6.84 -48.66
N LEU A 21 38.27 -7.72 -49.27
CA LEU A 21 38.57 -8.98 -49.98
C LEU A 21 39.29 -10.07 -49.13
N TYR A 22 38.52 -11.15 -48.88
CA TYR A 22 38.86 -12.59 -48.88
C TYR A 22 39.73 -13.21 -47.77
N LEU A 23 39.57 -14.48 -47.34
CA LEU A 23 38.75 -15.66 -47.71
C LEU A 23 38.64 -16.55 -46.41
N PRO A 24 37.88 -17.67 -46.41
CA PRO A 24 37.25 -18.35 -45.27
C PRO A 24 37.99 -19.60 -44.79
N LEU A 25 37.52 -20.18 -43.68
CA LEU A 25 37.70 -21.60 -43.39
C LEU A 25 36.40 -22.18 -42.82
N LEU A 26 35.97 -23.24 -43.50
CA LEU A 26 34.81 -24.11 -43.27
C LEU A 26 35.09 -25.14 -42.16
N ALA A 27 33.99 -25.80 -41.75
CA ALA A 27 33.87 -27.10 -41.06
C ALA A 27 33.82 -27.02 -39.51
N LEU A 28 32.90 -27.65 -38.78
CA LEU A 28 31.95 -28.73 -39.04
C LEU A 28 30.77 -28.62 -38.07
N ALA A 29 29.60 -29.06 -38.53
CA ALA A 29 28.44 -29.34 -37.68
C ALA A 29 28.71 -30.57 -36.79
N ALA A 30 28.28 -30.50 -35.53
CA ALA A 30 27.94 -31.67 -34.73
C ALA A 30 26.57 -31.41 -34.08
N CYS A 31 25.61 -32.25 -34.45
CA CYS A 31 24.29 -32.32 -33.83
C CYS A 31 24.43 -32.73 -32.36
N GLY A 32 23.90 -31.90 -31.47
CA GLY A 32 23.53 -32.28 -30.11
C GLY A 32 22.11 -31.80 -29.87
N ALA A 33 21.14 -32.70 -30.01
CA ALA A 33 19.80 -32.49 -29.47
C ALA A 33 19.90 -32.52 -27.95
N GLY A 34 19.44 -31.47 -27.28
CA GLY A 34 19.41 -31.38 -25.83
C GLY A 34 18.80 -30.05 -25.41
N GLU A 35 17.52 -30.12 -25.05
CA GLU A 35 16.74 -29.22 -24.20
C GLU A 35 16.81 -27.69 -24.42
N GLY A 36 15.62 -27.09 -24.48
CA GLY A 36 15.40 -25.67 -24.73
C GLY A 36 16.06 -24.73 -23.73
N PRO A 37 15.92 -23.41 -23.92
CA PRO A 37 16.56 -22.43 -23.06
C PRO A 37 16.11 -22.68 -21.63
N ASN A 38 17.08 -23.05 -20.80
CA ASN A 38 17.02 -23.06 -19.34
C ASN A 38 16.23 -21.84 -18.87
N ARG A 39 14.95 -22.05 -18.56
CA ARG A 39 14.36 -21.32 -17.44
C ARG A 39 15.21 -21.72 -16.25
N PRO A 40 15.81 -20.79 -15.50
CA PRO A 40 16.32 -21.17 -14.20
C PRO A 40 15.14 -21.78 -13.45
N LEU A 41 15.23 -23.09 -13.17
CA LEU A 41 14.44 -23.70 -12.11
C LEU A 41 14.65 -22.80 -10.90
N ALA A 42 13.54 -22.39 -10.27
CA ALA A 42 13.57 -21.57 -9.07
C ALA A 42 14.73 -22.03 -8.19
N GLU A 43 15.75 -21.17 -8.05
CA GLU A 43 16.87 -21.42 -7.16
C GLU A 43 16.32 -21.88 -5.81
N ASP A 44 16.96 -22.86 -5.18
CA ASP A 44 16.80 -23.22 -3.76
C ASP A 44 17.09 -21.97 -2.91
N ARG A 45 16.16 -21.03 -2.90
CA ARG A 45 16.18 -19.85 -2.04
C ARG A 45 15.56 -20.28 -0.73
N ASP A 46 16.38 -20.29 0.31
CA ASP A 46 15.90 -20.42 1.68
C ASP A 46 15.12 -19.14 2.04
N TYR A 47 13.81 -19.19 1.91
CA TYR A 47 12.93 -18.10 2.33
C TYR A 47 12.77 -18.08 3.84
N ALA A 48 12.50 -16.90 4.38
CA ALA A 48 12.42 -16.73 5.82
C ALA A 48 11.20 -17.43 6.45
N THR A 49 11.37 -17.85 7.70
CA THR A 49 10.32 -18.39 8.55
C THR A 49 10.39 -17.71 9.91
N GLN A 50 9.27 -17.12 10.35
CA GLN A 50 9.11 -16.48 11.66
C GLN A 50 7.69 -16.76 12.15
N LEU A 51 7.54 -17.88 12.86
CA LEU A 51 6.25 -18.34 13.41
C LEU A 51 5.87 -17.62 14.71
N THR A 52 6.90 -17.27 15.49
CA THR A 52 6.79 -16.60 16.79
C THR A 52 7.91 -15.59 16.91
N ALA A 53 7.66 -14.47 17.57
CA ALA A 53 8.69 -13.52 17.96
C ALA A 53 8.40 -12.98 19.37
N PRO A 54 9.44 -12.67 20.16
CA PRO A 54 9.27 -11.93 21.40
C PRO A 54 8.89 -10.49 21.08
N ALA A 55 8.01 -9.89 21.88
CA ALA A 55 7.69 -8.47 21.76
C ALA A 55 8.96 -7.62 22.00
N PRO A 56 9.27 -6.65 21.14
CA PRO A 56 10.32 -5.66 21.40
C PRO A 56 9.93 -4.74 22.55
N ASP A 57 10.87 -3.89 22.98
CA ASP A 57 10.56 -2.78 23.89
C ASP A 57 9.73 -1.70 23.17
N TYR A 58 8.41 -1.92 23.12
CA TYR A 58 7.49 -0.98 22.52
C TYR A 58 7.48 0.38 23.21
N ALA A 59 7.78 0.46 24.52
CA ALA A 59 7.84 1.73 25.22
C ALA A 59 8.97 2.59 24.67
N ALA A 60 10.16 2.00 24.45
CA ALA A 60 11.27 2.68 23.80
C ALA A 60 10.96 3.05 22.35
N ILE A 61 10.34 2.15 21.57
CA ILE A 61 9.98 2.42 20.17
C ILE A 61 8.99 3.59 20.08
N ILE A 62 7.95 3.60 20.90
CA ILE A 62 6.93 4.65 20.92
C ILE A 62 7.53 5.99 21.35
N ALA A 63 8.38 5.99 22.39
CA ALA A 63 9.02 7.21 22.89
C ALA A 63 9.97 7.87 21.87
N ASN A 64 10.59 7.06 21.01
CA ASN A 64 11.48 7.53 19.94
C ASN A 64 10.78 7.73 18.60
N ALA A 65 9.47 7.49 18.54
CA ALA A 65 8.76 7.60 17.28
C ALA A 65 8.63 9.06 16.88
N ASP A 66 8.92 9.35 15.61
CA ASP A 66 8.74 10.70 15.07
C ASP A 66 7.28 11.13 15.27
N MET A 67 7.11 12.30 15.88
CA MET A 67 5.83 12.97 15.92
C MET A 67 5.45 13.29 14.48
N ILE A 68 4.47 12.56 13.96
CA ILE A 68 3.96 12.83 12.62
C ILE A 68 3.14 14.11 12.74
N GLU A 69 3.68 15.19 12.17
CA GLU A 69 2.91 16.40 11.93
C GLU A 69 1.57 16.01 11.31
N PRO A 70 0.44 16.52 11.84
CA PRO A 70 -0.87 16.23 11.28
C PRO A 70 -0.80 16.52 9.79
N TYR A 71 -0.94 15.48 8.97
CA TYR A 71 -1.14 15.71 7.55
C TYR A 71 -2.43 16.51 7.45
N GLU A 72 -2.39 17.67 6.79
CA GLU A 72 -3.60 18.43 6.44
C GLU A 72 -4.39 17.61 5.43
N ALA A 73 -5.11 16.62 5.96
CA ALA A 73 -5.99 15.74 5.25
C ALA A 73 -7.27 16.47 4.82
N PHE A 74 -7.35 17.79 5.01
CA PHE A 74 -8.55 18.58 4.83
C PHE A 74 -8.23 19.93 4.18
N ARG A 75 -9.06 20.33 3.22
CA ARG A 75 -9.18 21.71 2.74
C ARG A 75 -10.57 22.18 3.06
N ASP A 76 -10.67 23.13 3.98
CA ASP A 76 -11.95 23.71 4.36
C ASP A 76 -12.49 24.64 3.26
N PRO A 77 -13.83 24.79 3.15
CA PRO A 77 -14.43 25.77 2.27
C PRO A 77 -13.93 27.19 2.58
N SER A 78 -13.62 27.95 1.53
CA SER A 78 -13.19 29.34 1.61
C SER A 78 -14.21 30.32 0.99
N ALA A 79 -15.34 29.80 0.49
CA ALA A 79 -16.42 30.59 -0.09
C ALA A 79 -17.79 29.97 0.19
N GLU A 80 -18.83 30.80 0.16
CA GLU A 80 -20.21 30.34 0.22
C GLU A 80 -20.60 29.54 -1.03
N PRO A 81 -21.51 28.55 -0.91
CA PRO A 81 -22.03 27.83 -2.07
C PRO A 81 -22.67 28.77 -3.10
N PRO A 82 -22.29 28.71 -4.38
CA PRO A 82 -22.93 29.50 -5.43
C PRO A 82 -24.34 28.96 -5.76
N ALA A 83 -25.11 29.72 -6.53
CA ALA A 83 -26.47 29.33 -6.91
C ALA A 83 -26.54 27.99 -7.67
N ASP A 84 -25.47 27.62 -8.39
CA ASP A 84 -25.35 26.37 -9.13
C ASP A 84 -24.48 25.31 -8.42
N ALA A 85 -24.28 25.42 -7.09
CA ALA A 85 -23.48 24.49 -6.28
C ALA A 85 -23.82 23.02 -6.51
N LYS A 86 -25.11 22.70 -6.70
CA LYS A 86 -25.57 21.33 -6.97
C LYS A 86 -24.94 20.75 -8.23
N ARG A 87 -25.04 21.49 -9.34
CA ARG A 87 -24.46 21.11 -10.63
C ARG A 87 -22.94 20.98 -10.54
N ILE A 88 -22.28 21.88 -9.81
CA ILE A 88 -20.83 21.82 -9.60
C ILE A 88 -20.45 20.55 -8.83
N GLY A 89 -21.15 20.24 -7.74
CA GLY A 89 -20.95 19.01 -6.98
C GLY A 89 -21.13 17.76 -7.82
N GLU A 90 -22.20 17.68 -8.62
CA GLU A 90 -22.48 16.54 -9.52
C GLU A 90 -21.38 16.36 -10.58
N VAL A 91 -20.87 17.45 -11.16
CA VAL A 91 -19.74 17.40 -12.11
C VAL A 91 -18.48 16.84 -11.44
N TRP A 92 -18.17 17.28 -10.22
CA TRP A 92 -17.02 16.79 -9.48
C TRP A 92 -17.19 15.35 -9.04
N LEU A 93 -18.38 14.96 -8.58
CA LEU A 93 -18.68 13.57 -8.26
C LEU A 93 -18.43 12.66 -9.46
N ALA A 94 -18.91 13.04 -10.66
CA ALA A 94 -18.68 12.27 -11.88
C ALA A 94 -17.18 12.13 -12.22
N ARG A 95 -16.40 13.22 -12.13
CA ARG A 95 -14.93 13.19 -12.35
C ARG A 95 -14.21 12.25 -11.40
N LEU A 96 -14.59 12.27 -10.12
CA LEU A 96 -13.96 11.45 -9.08
C LEU A 96 -14.40 9.98 -9.19
N GLN A 97 -15.64 9.72 -9.58
CA GLN A 97 -16.16 8.36 -9.82
C GLN A 97 -15.51 7.71 -11.04
N GLU A 98 -15.25 8.47 -12.11
CA GLU A 98 -14.51 7.97 -13.28
C GLU A 98 -13.11 7.44 -12.92
N ARG A 99 -12.52 8.00 -11.85
CA ARG A 99 -11.20 7.60 -11.33
C ARG A 99 -11.27 6.56 -10.20
N ASP A 100 -12.48 6.14 -9.78
CA ASP A 100 -12.71 5.27 -8.62
C ASP A 100 -12.04 5.77 -7.32
N VAL A 101 -12.08 7.09 -7.05
CA VAL A 101 -11.43 7.65 -5.85
C VAL A 101 -12.36 8.16 -4.77
N VAL A 102 -13.68 8.12 -4.98
CA VAL A 102 -14.65 8.57 -3.98
C VAL A 102 -14.72 7.53 -2.86
N ASP A 103 -14.45 7.94 -1.63
CA ASP A 103 -14.75 7.15 -0.41
C ASP A 103 -16.11 7.55 0.17
N GLY A 104 -16.45 8.84 0.07
CA GLY A 104 -17.73 9.39 0.48
C GLY A 104 -17.93 10.83 0.04
N TYR A 105 -19.14 11.34 0.21
CA TYR A 105 -19.45 12.77 0.06
C TYR A 105 -20.54 13.18 1.05
N GLY A 106 -20.47 14.44 1.50
CA GLY A 106 -21.44 15.03 2.41
C GLY A 106 -22.32 16.04 1.69
N LEU A 107 -23.62 16.04 1.99
CA LEU A 107 -24.55 17.08 1.53
C LEU A 107 -24.48 18.29 2.47
N SER A 108 -24.66 19.50 1.93
CA SER A 108 -24.65 20.75 2.72
C SER A 108 -25.93 20.97 3.53
N GLY A 109 -26.91 20.06 3.43
CA GLY A 109 -28.22 20.16 4.07
C GLY A 109 -28.88 18.80 4.27
N LYS A 110 -30.04 18.79 4.92
CA LYS A 110 -30.80 17.56 5.25
C LYS A 110 -31.78 17.12 4.16
N ALA A 111 -32.01 17.94 3.14
CA ALA A 111 -32.89 17.61 2.03
C ALA A 111 -32.17 16.70 1.03
N ASP A 112 -32.89 15.75 0.45
CA ASP A 112 -32.33 14.79 -0.52
C ASP A 112 -31.79 15.47 -1.79
N ASP A 113 -32.22 16.70 -2.05
CA ASP A 113 -31.80 17.49 -3.21
C ASP A 113 -30.73 18.55 -2.89
N ALA A 114 -30.24 18.60 -1.65
CA ALA A 114 -29.21 19.53 -1.22
C ALA A 114 -27.89 19.33 -2.01
N PRO A 115 -27.12 20.40 -2.27
CA PRO A 115 -25.87 20.28 -2.99
C PRO A 115 -24.83 19.52 -2.15
N ILE A 116 -23.86 18.92 -2.84
CA ILE A 116 -22.69 18.34 -2.18
C ILE A 116 -21.89 19.48 -1.53
N GLY A 117 -21.60 19.35 -0.24
CA GLY A 117 -20.77 20.28 0.54
C GLY A 117 -19.32 19.83 0.69
N GLY A 118 -19.00 18.57 0.38
CA GLY A 118 -17.62 18.11 0.33
C GLY A 118 -17.45 16.64 0.02
N PHE A 119 -16.20 16.24 -0.20
CA PHE A 119 -15.79 14.90 -0.61
C PHE A 119 -14.73 14.34 0.34
N ASP A 120 -14.79 13.03 0.58
CA ASP A 120 -13.71 12.23 1.14
C ASP A 120 -13.16 11.35 0.02
N ILE A 121 -11.88 11.50 -0.32
CA ILE A 121 -11.26 10.85 -1.49
C ILE A 121 -10.03 10.01 -1.13
N ARG A 122 -9.86 8.89 -1.84
CA ARG A 122 -8.85 7.85 -1.59
C ARG A 122 -7.45 8.16 -2.15
N VAL A 123 -7.13 9.44 -2.31
CA VAL A 123 -5.87 9.93 -2.88
C VAL A 123 -5.27 11.03 -2.03
N THR A 124 -3.99 11.30 -2.22
CA THR A 124 -3.33 12.41 -1.53
C THR A 124 -3.73 13.76 -2.14
N ALA A 125 -3.53 14.84 -1.38
CA ALA A 125 -3.74 16.20 -1.87
C ALA A 125 -2.82 16.52 -3.07
N ASP A 126 -1.59 16.01 -3.07
CA ASP A 126 -0.62 16.21 -4.15
C ASP A 126 -1.06 15.47 -5.44
N ASP A 127 -1.55 14.22 -5.32
CA ASP A 127 -2.09 13.47 -6.45
C ASP A 127 -3.31 14.19 -7.03
N PHE A 128 -4.19 14.68 -6.18
CA PHE A 128 -5.36 15.46 -6.59
C PHE A 128 -4.95 16.74 -7.33
N ASP A 129 -3.99 17.50 -6.80
CA ASP A 129 -3.50 18.73 -7.44
C ASP A 129 -2.84 18.46 -8.79
N ALA A 130 -2.08 17.38 -8.90
CA ALA A 130 -1.49 16.95 -10.16
C ALA A 130 -2.58 16.66 -11.21
N TRP A 131 -3.68 16.00 -10.83
CA TRP A 131 -4.80 15.72 -11.73
C TRP A 131 -5.56 16.98 -12.14
N VAL A 132 -5.81 17.87 -11.18
CA VAL A 132 -6.43 19.16 -11.42
C VAL A 132 -5.62 19.95 -12.45
N ALA A 133 -4.29 20.01 -12.27
CA ALA A 133 -3.38 20.69 -13.18
C ALA A 133 -3.34 20.03 -14.56
N GLU A 134 -3.23 18.69 -14.63
CA GLU A 134 -3.20 17.93 -15.88
C GLU A 134 -4.45 18.17 -16.73
N ASN A 135 -5.62 18.26 -16.10
CA ASN A 135 -6.89 18.42 -16.79
C ASN A 135 -7.35 19.88 -16.94
N GLY A 136 -6.58 20.84 -16.41
CA GLY A 136 -6.94 22.26 -16.41
C GLY A 136 -8.27 22.53 -15.70
N TRP A 137 -8.53 21.82 -14.59
CA TRP A 137 -9.77 21.99 -13.81
C TRP A 137 -9.64 23.11 -12.79
N ASP A 138 -10.73 23.85 -12.59
CA ASP A 138 -10.87 24.79 -11.48
C ASP A 138 -11.52 24.10 -10.28
N VAL A 139 -10.81 24.04 -9.15
CA VAL A 139 -11.30 23.45 -7.90
C VAL A 139 -12.29 24.42 -7.22
N PRO A 140 -13.54 24.03 -6.95
CA PRO A 140 -14.53 24.91 -6.35
C PRO A 140 -14.19 25.25 -4.89
N PRO A 141 -14.15 26.53 -4.52
CA PRO A 141 -13.74 26.96 -3.17
C PRO A 141 -14.79 26.73 -2.09
N HIS A 142 -16.03 26.40 -2.46
CA HIS A 142 -17.13 26.14 -1.52
C HIS A 142 -17.25 24.68 -1.09
N LEU A 143 -16.43 23.78 -1.67
CA LEU A 143 -16.41 22.37 -1.32
C LEU A 143 -15.32 22.09 -0.29
N ARG A 144 -15.65 21.33 0.75
CA ARG A 144 -14.66 20.71 1.63
C ARG A 144 -14.03 19.52 0.92
N TRP A 145 -12.71 19.38 1.01
CA TRP A 145 -12.00 18.21 0.49
C TRP A 145 -11.31 17.49 1.62
N SER A 146 -11.43 16.16 1.68
CA SER A 146 -10.61 15.32 2.54
C SER A 146 -9.81 14.31 1.75
N PHE A 147 -8.52 14.22 2.07
CA PHE A 147 -7.52 13.44 1.36
C PHE A 147 -6.94 12.36 2.25
N MET A 148 -6.44 11.29 1.63
CA MET A 148 -5.65 10.31 2.33
C MET A 148 -4.25 10.83 2.62
N ALA A 149 -3.72 10.46 3.78
CA ALA A 149 -2.32 10.68 4.09
C ALA A 149 -1.41 9.90 3.11
N PRO A 150 -0.23 10.46 2.76
CA PRO A 150 0.76 9.76 1.95
C PRO A 150 1.29 8.52 2.68
N LEU A 151 1.72 7.52 1.91
CA LEU A 151 2.44 6.36 2.45
C LEU A 151 3.93 6.70 2.52
N ARG A 152 4.44 6.85 3.75
CA ARG A 152 5.82 7.24 4.06
C ARG A 152 6.79 6.07 3.97
N ALA A 153 6.35 4.86 4.33
CA ALA A 153 7.20 3.67 4.28
C ALA A 153 6.98 2.84 2.99
N PRO A 154 8.01 2.12 2.52
CA PRO A 154 7.88 1.23 1.37
C PRO A 154 6.88 0.09 1.64
N ARG A 155 6.42 -0.58 0.58
CA ARG A 155 5.60 -1.81 0.70
C ARG A 155 6.38 -2.92 1.39
N VAL A 156 7.62 -3.10 0.98
CA VAL A 156 8.59 -4.04 1.52
C VAL A 156 9.94 -3.32 1.48
N SER A 157 10.66 -3.30 2.59
CA SER A 157 12.01 -2.72 2.62
C SER A 157 13.01 -3.57 1.83
N ASP A 158 14.12 -2.98 1.42
CA ASP A 158 15.19 -3.71 0.74
C ASP A 158 15.74 -4.86 1.61
N ALA A 159 15.76 -4.68 2.93
CA ALA A 159 16.20 -5.68 3.90
C ALA A 159 15.28 -6.91 3.95
N ALA A 160 13.97 -6.74 3.71
CA ALA A 160 13.01 -7.84 3.76
C ALA A 160 12.71 -8.46 2.38
N GLN A 161 13.06 -7.76 1.29
CA GLN A 161 12.60 -8.11 -0.06
C GLN A 161 13.07 -9.49 -0.54
N SER A 162 14.31 -9.88 -0.26
CA SER A 162 14.86 -11.17 -0.68
C SER A 162 14.32 -12.36 0.10
N SER A 163 13.66 -12.11 1.23
CA SER A 163 13.29 -13.14 2.21
C SER A 163 11.87 -13.67 2.05
N ILE A 164 11.09 -13.06 1.18
CA ILE A 164 9.68 -13.40 0.92
C ILE A 164 9.49 -13.85 -0.51
N ARG A 165 8.50 -14.71 -0.74
CA ARG A 165 8.12 -15.14 -2.09
C ARG A 165 7.27 -14.08 -2.78
N VAL A 166 6.25 -13.61 -2.08
CA VAL A 166 5.26 -12.64 -2.54
C VAL A 166 4.79 -11.83 -1.34
N TRP A 167 4.64 -10.51 -1.52
CA TRP A 167 4.03 -9.64 -0.52
C TRP A 167 2.50 -9.62 -0.69
N PRO A 168 1.71 -10.16 0.25
CA PRO A 168 0.28 -10.35 0.06
C PRO A 168 -0.50 -9.14 0.58
N ALA A 169 -0.32 -7.99 -0.05
CA ALA A 169 -1.03 -6.78 0.33
C ALA A 169 -1.75 -6.13 -0.85
N SER A 170 -2.92 -5.56 -0.57
CA SER A 170 -3.64 -4.72 -1.54
C SER A 170 -2.75 -3.60 -2.09
N GLU A 171 -2.95 -3.23 -3.36
CA GLU A 171 -2.41 -1.98 -3.93
C GLU A 171 -3.38 -0.82 -3.75
N GLN A 172 -4.68 -1.11 -3.63
CA GLN A 172 -5.70 -0.11 -3.36
C GLN A 172 -5.67 0.31 -1.90
N ARG A 173 -5.70 1.63 -1.69
CA ARG A 173 -5.82 2.24 -0.37
C ARG A 173 -7.14 1.83 0.27
N THR A 174 -7.11 1.61 1.59
CA THR A 174 -8.33 1.20 2.26
C THR A 174 -9.26 2.38 2.50
N GLY A 175 -10.50 2.27 2.05
CA GLY A 175 -11.56 3.24 2.33
C GLY A 175 -12.22 3.04 3.70
N LEU A 176 -13.49 3.41 3.82
CA LEU A 176 -14.30 3.21 5.03
C LEU A 176 -14.26 1.75 5.52
N LYS A 177 -13.95 1.57 6.81
CA LYS A 177 -13.84 0.27 7.48
C LYS A 177 -14.87 0.10 8.58
N LEU A 178 -15.31 -1.14 8.77
CA LEU A 178 -15.93 -1.56 10.03
C LEU A 178 -14.85 -1.59 11.12
N GLN A 179 -15.20 -1.13 12.32
CA GLN A 179 -14.26 -0.92 13.43
C GLN A 179 -14.34 -2.00 14.52
N ALA A 180 -14.95 -3.15 14.23
CA ALA A 180 -14.98 -4.24 15.20
C ALA A 180 -13.56 -4.81 15.38
N ALA A 181 -13.12 -4.95 16.62
CA ALA A 181 -11.81 -5.53 16.91
C ALA A 181 -11.82 -7.04 16.62
N ASP A 182 -10.81 -7.49 15.89
CA ASP A 182 -10.50 -8.90 15.64
C ASP A 182 -9.03 -9.16 16.00
N TYR A 183 -8.70 -10.43 16.22
CA TYR A 183 -7.43 -10.81 16.83
C TYR A 183 -6.85 -12.08 16.21
N GLY A 184 -5.53 -12.18 16.22
CA GLY A 184 -4.82 -13.38 15.81
C GLY A 184 -3.33 -13.17 15.78
N ARG A 185 -2.63 -14.01 15.03
CA ARG A 185 -1.18 -13.94 14.84
C ARG A 185 -0.87 -13.97 13.35
N VAL A 186 -0.27 -12.91 12.83
CA VAL A 186 0.28 -12.92 11.46
C VAL A 186 1.70 -13.45 11.55
N PHE A 187 2.07 -14.42 10.71
CA PHE A 187 3.38 -15.04 10.75
C PHE A 187 3.90 -15.42 9.36
N LEU A 188 5.20 -15.67 9.26
CA LEU A 188 5.89 -16.02 8.02
C LEU A 188 6.33 -17.48 8.05
N ARG A 189 6.06 -18.23 6.99
CA ARG A 189 6.58 -19.60 6.80
C ARG A 189 7.01 -19.77 5.36
N ASP A 190 8.28 -20.07 5.15
CA ASP A 190 8.88 -20.24 3.82
C ASP A 190 8.54 -19.07 2.86
N GLY A 191 8.68 -17.85 3.35
CA GLY A 191 8.44 -16.62 2.58
C GLY A 191 6.97 -16.32 2.28
N CYS A 192 6.04 -17.08 2.86
CA CYS A 192 4.59 -16.92 2.73
C CYS A 192 3.93 -16.48 4.04
N PHE A 193 2.92 -15.62 3.94
CA PHE A 193 2.27 -15.05 5.11
C PHE A 193 0.98 -15.77 5.46
N PHE A 194 0.85 -16.10 6.73
CA PHE A 194 -0.30 -16.76 7.29
C PHE A 194 -0.85 -15.96 8.45
N VAL A 195 -2.12 -16.19 8.77
CA VAL A 195 -2.75 -15.72 9.98
C VAL A 195 -3.36 -16.91 10.71
N ASP A 196 -3.00 -17.07 11.97
CA ASP A 196 -3.75 -17.92 12.90
C ASP A 196 -4.89 -17.07 13.47
N HIS A 197 -6.10 -17.35 12.98
CA HIS A 197 -7.33 -16.72 13.41
C HIS A 197 -8.15 -17.76 14.18
N GLN A 198 -8.24 -17.60 15.50
CA GLN A 198 -9.01 -18.48 16.39
C GLN A 198 -8.62 -19.97 16.27
N GLY A 199 -7.33 -20.27 16.13
CA GLY A 199 -6.81 -21.64 15.98
C GLY A 199 -6.94 -22.19 14.56
N THR A 200 -7.41 -21.38 13.61
CA THR A 200 -7.49 -21.74 12.20
C THR A 200 -6.47 -20.93 11.40
N GLU A 201 -5.54 -21.64 10.79
CA GLU A 201 -4.56 -21.07 9.88
C GLU A 201 -5.19 -20.73 8.52
N LYS A 202 -4.92 -19.52 8.03
CA LYS A 202 -5.36 -19.00 6.73
C LYS A 202 -4.21 -18.23 6.09
N LEU A 203 -4.26 -18.02 4.77
CA LEU A 203 -3.34 -17.10 4.10
C LEU A 203 -3.69 -15.66 4.50
N ALA A 204 -2.69 -14.89 4.94
CA ALA A 204 -2.91 -13.50 5.32
C ALA A 204 -2.92 -12.59 4.08
N TRP A 205 -3.89 -11.68 4.00
CA TRP A 205 -3.94 -10.62 2.99
C TRP A 205 -4.03 -9.26 3.68
N LEU A 206 -2.99 -8.46 3.52
CA LEU A 206 -2.80 -7.19 4.21
C LEU A 206 -3.35 -6.01 3.40
N HIS A 207 -3.58 -4.89 4.08
CA HIS A 207 -3.93 -3.64 3.41
C HIS A 207 -2.72 -2.93 2.80
N ALA A 208 -2.99 -2.02 1.87
CA ALA A 208 -1.95 -1.20 1.24
C ALA A 208 -1.17 -0.35 2.25
N GLU A 209 -1.78 0.00 3.39
CA GLU A 209 -1.15 0.75 4.47
C GLU A 209 -0.20 -0.10 5.34
N THR A 210 -0.13 -1.41 5.16
CA THR A 210 0.83 -2.27 5.86
C THR A 210 2.07 -2.49 5.00
N GLY A 211 3.24 -2.36 5.61
CA GLY A 211 4.53 -2.66 5.02
C GLY A 211 5.28 -3.74 5.80
N LEU A 212 6.36 -4.23 5.21
CA LEU A 212 7.28 -5.19 5.81
C LEU A 212 8.68 -4.60 5.94
N ASP A 213 9.29 -4.79 7.10
CA ASP A 213 10.70 -4.48 7.33
C ASP A 213 11.36 -5.54 8.23
N VAL A 214 12.64 -5.35 8.53
CA VAL A 214 13.41 -6.11 9.50
C VAL A 214 13.91 -5.13 10.57
N ASP A 215 13.70 -5.45 11.84
CA ASP A 215 14.20 -4.61 12.93
C ASP A 215 15.68 -4.85 13.26
N GLU A 216 16.22 -4.07 14.20
CA GLU A 216 17.63 -4.12 14.60
C GLU A 216 18.05 -5.47 15.20
N GLU A 217 17.09 -6.25 15.72
CA GLU A 217 17.32 -7.59 16.26
C GLU A 217 17.18 -8.68 15.19
N GLY A 218 16.86 -8.32 13.94
CA GLY A 218 16.74 -9.23 12.81
C GLY A 218 15.36 -9.88 12.66
N TYR A 219 14.34 -9.40 13.38
CA TYR A 219 12.98 -9.91 13.24
C TYR A 219 12.22 -9.18 12.14
N TYR A 220 11.42 -9.92 11.38
CA TYR A 220 10.48 -9.34 10.44
C TYR A 220 9.36 -8.61 11.19
N VAL A 221 9.11 -7.36 10.82
CA VAL A 221 8.12 -6.48 11.43
C VAL A 221 7.12 -5.96 10.41
N LEU A 222 5.89 -5.82 10.85
CA LEU A 222 4.87 -5.05 10.15
C LEU A 222 5.05 -3.57 10.49
N VAL A 223 5.02 -2.74 9.46
CA VAL A 223 5.13 -1.28 9.57
C VAL A 223 3.83 -0.65 9.10
N ASN A 224 3.29 0.29 9.87
CA ASN A 224 2.22 1.16 9.38
C ASN A 224 2.83 2.18 8.42
N ARG A 225 2.53 2.05 7.13
CA ARG A 225 3.12 2.87 6.07
C ARG A 225 2.64 4.32 6.09
N ILE A 226 1.54 4.64 6.77
CA ILE A 226 1.11 6.03 6.96
C ILE A 226 2.03 6.72 7.98
N SER A 227 2.30 6.05 9.10
CA SER A 227 3.10 6.60 10.20
C SER A 227 4.60 6.34 10.07
N GLY A 228 5.00 5.33 9.32
CA GLY A 228 6.36 4.79 9.32
C GLY A 228 6.71 3.98 10.57
N GLN A 229 5.78 3.83 11.52
CA GLN A 229 6.06 3.16 12.79
C GLN A 229 5.89 1.65 12.69
N VAL A 230 6.70 0.93 13.48
CA VAL A 230 6.53 -0.50 13.70
C VAL A 230 5.20 -0.75 14.41
N SER A 231 4.36 -1.58 13.80
CA SER A 231 3.10 -2.06 14.36
C SER A 231 3.29 -3.37 15.12
N GLY A 232 4.27 -4.19 14.74
CA GLY A 232 4.78 -5.30 15.55
C GLY A 232 5.50 -6.38 14.76
N ARG A 233 6.18 -7.31 15.44
CA ARG A 233 6.88 -8.43 14.80
C ARG A 233 5.91 -9.48 14.31
N LEU A 234 6.22 -10.09 13.16
CA LEU A 234 5.54 -11.31 12.73
C LEU A 234 5.67 -12.38 13.81
N GLY A 235 4.61 -13.12 14.07
CA GLY A 235 4.56 -14.11 15.12
C GLY A 235 4.15 -13.56 16.49
N GLU A 236 3.90 -12.26 16.66
CA GLU A 236 3.21 -11.72 17.84
C GLU A 236 1.69 -11.86 17.74
N ARG A 237 1.00 -11.79 18.89
CA ARG A 237 -0.45 -11.58 18.90
C ARG A 237 -0.74 -10.15 18.48
N MET A 238 -1.73 -9.98 17.61
CA MET A 238 -2.10 -8.72 17.01
C MET A 238 -3.61 -8.51 17.10
N VAL A 239 -4.01 -7.24 17.03
CA VAL A 239 -5.39 -6.78 16.92
C VAL A 239 -5.53 -5.94 15.64
N TRP A 240 -6.67 -6.04 14.98
CA TRP A 240 -7.02 -5.21 13.83
C TRP A 240 -8.52 -4.94 13.77
N ALA A 241 -8.92 -3.96 12.96
CA ALA A 241 -10.33 -3.72 12.64
C ALA A 241 -10.83 -4.74 11.60
N ALA A 242 -12.03 -5.30 11.75
CA ALA A 242 -12.61 -6.33 10.87
C ALA A 242 -14.15 -6.21 10.77
N PRO A 243 -14.81 -6.91 9.82
CA PRO A 243 -14.25 -7.68 8.72
C PRO A 243 -13.57 -6.79 7.67
N ASN A 244 -12.47 -7.27 7.11
CA ASN A 244 -11.81 -6.63 5.96
C ASN A 244 -12.10 -7.44 4.71
N ALA A 245 -12.94 -6.89 3.83
CA ALA A 245 -13.19 -7.51 2.54
C ALA A 245 -11.90 -7.49 1.71
N ILE A 246 -11.51 -8.64 1.18
CA ILE A 246 -10.48 -8.72 0.16
C ILE A 246 -11.14 -8.25 -1.15
N THR A 247 -10.81 -7.03 -1.60
CA THR A 247 -11.34 -6.52 -2.86
C THR A 247 -10.74 -7.32 -4.02
N SER A 248 -11.58 -7.66 -5.00
CA SER A 248 -11.14 -8.36 -6.19
C SER A 248 -10.36 -7.41 -7.10
N GLY A 249 -9.31 -7.91 -7.78
CA GLY A 249 -8.56 -7.14 -8.79
C GLY A 249 -7.12 -6.77 -8.43
N GLY A 250 -6.63 -7.13 -7.24
CA GLY A 250 -5.20 -7.00 -6.93
C GLY A 250 -4.36 -7.94 -7.81
N PRO A 251 -3.32 -7.48 -8.51
CA PRO A 251 -2.53 -8.26 -9.48
C PRO A 251 -1.77 -9.47 -8.92
N ASP A 252 -1.96 -9.78 -7.63
CA ASP A 252 -1.12 -10.73 -6.89
C ASP A 252 -1.89 -11.75 -6.05
N LEU A 253 -3.24 -11.76 -5.97
CA LEU A 253 -3.91 -12.79 -5.16
C LEU A 253 -3.71 -14.20 -5.76
N ASP A 254 -3.87 -14.32 -7.08
CA ASP A 254 -3.62 -15.59 -7.77
C ASP A 254 -2.14 -15.97 -7.77
N LYS A 255 -1.24 -14.99 -7.91
CA LYS A 255 0.21 -15.22 -7.78
C LYS A 255 0.59 -15.65 -6.38
N PHE A 256 -0.01 -15.04 -5.37
CA PHE A 256 0.19 -15.37 -3.97
C PHE A 256 -0.27 -16.79 -3.69
N ARG A 257 -1.46 -17.18 -4.16
CA ARG A 257 -1.93 -18.58 -4.04
C ARG A 257 -1.03 -19.56 -4.79
N ALA A 258 -0.63 -19.23 -6.01
CA ALA A 258 0.31 -20.05 -6.77
C ALA A 258 1.67 -20.22 -6.07
N ALA A 259 2.13 -19.21 -5.32
CA ALA A 259 3.40 -19.24 -4.60
C ALA A 259 3.30 -19.88 -3.20
N CYS A 260 2.14 -19.79 -2.55
CA CYS A 260 1.97 -20.04 -1.11
C CYS A 260 0.88 -21.07 -0.75
N GLY A 261 0.17 -21.60 -1.76
CA GLY A 261 -0.90 -22.59 -1.63
C GLY A 261 -2.30 -22.01 -1.85
N ASP A 262 -3.28 -22.89 -2.04
CA ASP A 262 -4.67 -22.52 -2.38
C ASP A 262 -5.60 -22.42 -1.15
N GLY A 263 -5.04 -22.20 0.03
CA GLY A 263 -5.80 -22.10 1.27
C GLY A 263 -6.77 -20.90 1.30
N PRO A 264 -7.77 -20.91 2.20
CA PRO A 264 -8.63 -19.75 2.40
C PRO A 264 -7.80 -18.53 2.80
N THR A 265 -8.15 -17.38 2.24
CA THR A 265 -7.47 -16.11 2.51
C THR A 265 -8.27 -15.29 3.51
N HIS A 266 -7.59 -14.60 4.41
CA HIS A 266 -8.20 -13.73 5.42
C HIS A 266 -7.61 -12.32 5.35
N GLY A 267 -8.49 -11.32 5.31
CA GLY A 267 -8.11 -9.91 5.27
C GLY A 267 -7.68 -9.41 6.65
N VAL A 268 -6.40 -9.05 6.79
CA VAL A 268 -5.81 -8.52 8.02
C VAL A 268 -5.57 -7.02 7.86
N GLY A 269 -6.32 -6.23 8.63
CA GLY A 269 -6.42 -4.80 8.38
C GLY A 269 -5.59 -3.92 9.32
N ASN A 270 -4.43 -3.44 8.87
CA ASN A 270 -3.53 -2.59 9.66
C ASN A 270 -3.31 -3.15 11.09
N PRO A 271 -2.80 -4.39 11.20
CA PRO A 271 -2.67 -5.05 12.50
C PRO A 271 -1.64 -4.35 13.38
N ASP A 272 -1.93 -4.31 14.68
CA ASP A 272 -1.06 -3.75 15.72
C ASP A 272 -0.80 -4.83 16.78
N SER A 273 0.42 -4.94 17.28
CA SER A 273 0.76 -5.88 18.35
C SER A 273 -0.09 -5.57 19.58
N THR A 274 -0.64 -6.61 20.20
CA THR A 274 -1.41 -6.44 21.44
C THR A 274 -0.51 -5.84 22.54
N ALA A 275 0.77 -6.23 22.59
CA ALA A 275 1.72 -5.67 23.55
C ALA A 275 2.01 -4.17 23.29
N ARG A 276 2.05 -3.76 22.02
CA ARG A 276 2.18 -2.34 21.65
C ARG A 276 0.94 -1.54 22.05
N MET A 277 -0.24 -2.09 21.78
CA MET A 277 -1.52 -1.49 22.17
C MET A 277 -1.64 -1.32 23.69
N ASP A 278 -1.31 -2.36 24.45
CA ASP A 278 -1.31 -2.31 25.92
C ASP A 278 -0.30 -1.30 26.47
N THR A 279 0.80 -1.06 25.75
CA THR A 279 1.80 -0.03 26.10
C THR A 279 1.28 1.39 25.85
N MET A 280 0.60 1.64 24.73
CA MET A 280 0.03 2.95 24.40
C MET A 280 -1.21 3.29 25.25
N TYR A 281 -2.02 2.28 25.53
CA TYR A 281 -3.31 2.40 26.20
C TYR A 281 -3.35 1.48 27.42
N PRO A 282 -2.54 1.76 28.46
CA PRO A 282 -2.49 0.91 29.63
C PRO A 282 -3.87 0.77 30.25
N PRO A 283 -4.29 -0.44 30.65
CA PRO A 283 -5.61 -0.67 31.21
C PRO A 283 -5.83 0.21 32.43
N GLN A 284 -6.85 1.08 32.35
CA GLN A 284 -7.17 2.05 33.41
C GLN A 284 -7.72 1.39 34.69
N ARG A 285 -8.14 0.13 34.61
CA ARG A 285 -8.60 -0.67 35.74
C ARG A 285 -7.73 -1.92 35.86
N ALA A 286 -7.30 -2.22 37.09
CA ALA A 286 -6.87 -3.57 37.41
C ALA A 286 -8.03 -4.53 37.09
N PRO A 287 -7.76 -5.75 36.56
CA PRO A 287 -8.81 -6.74 36.40
C PRO A 287 -9.54 -6.87 37.73
N ASP A 288 -10.88 -6.90 37.69
CA ASP A 288 -11.68 -7.09 38.90
C ASP A 288 -11.12 -8.34 39.60
N SER A 289 -10.74 -8.19 40.88
CA SER A 289 -10.29 -9.31 41.68
C SER A 289 -11.32 -10.42 41.57
N ALA A 290 -10.88 -11.64 41.24
CA ALA A 290 -11.77 -12.78 41.13
C ALA A 290 -12.71 -12.81 42.36
N PRO A 291 -14.01 -13.09 42.18
CA PRO A 291 -14.93 -13.16 43.31
C PRO A 291 -14.36 -14.11 44.37
N PRO A 292 -14.51 -13.80 45.67
CA PRO A 292 -14.03 -14.66 46.74
C PRO A 292 -14.49 -16.11 46.50
N PRO A 293 -13.62 -17.11 46.76
CA PRO A 293 -14.01 -18.51 46.63
C PRO A 293 -15.30 -18.79 47.41
N GLY A 294 -16.30 -19.39 46.74
CA GLY A 294 -17.57 -19.78 47.37
C GLY A 294 -18.80 -18.89 47.08
N LEU A 295 -18.75 -18.06 46.04
CA LEU A 295 -19.91 -17.34 45.50
C LEU A 295 -20.35 -17.86 44.11
N GLU A 296 -20.16 -19.16 43.86
CA GLU A 296 -20.80 -19.88 42.74
C GLU A 296 -22.18 -20.42 43.14
#